data_AF-W9QM73-F1
#
_entry.id   AF-W9QM73-F1
#
_cell.length_a   1.000
_cell.length_b   1.000
_cell.length_c   1.000
_cell.angle_alpha   90.00
_cell.angle_beta   90.00
_cell.angle_gamma   90.00
#
_symmetry.space_group_name_H-M   'P 1'
#
loop_
_entity.id
_entity.type
_entity.pdbx_description
1 polymer ?
#
loop_
_entity_poly.entity_id
_entity_poly.type
_entity_poly.pdbx_seq_one_letter_code
_entity_poly.pdbx_strand_id
1 'polypeptide(L)'
;MKGKVIGAIETCHEDESSFRRIDTFVNFSDPFVAKNFDINACTWAFGMNLIDLRQWRRKNLTSLYQKYLQLGSERPLWMAGSLPLGWVTFYNQTVALDRRWHILGLGYDSEVARADIERAAVIHYDGIMKPWLDIAIGRYKGYWNKYVKYEHPYLQQCNIHE
;
A
#
# COMPACT_ATOMS: atom_id res chain seq x y z
N MET A 1 7.01 17.26 -5.47
CA MET A 1 7.35 16.54 -4.22
C MET A 1 7.84 17.42 -3.06
N LYS A 2 7.91 18.77 -3.15
CA LYS A 2 8.26 19.65 -2.00
C LYS A 2 9.54 19.22 -1.22
N GLY A 3 10.56 18.69 -1.92
CA GLY A 3 11.79 18.19 -1.31
C GLY A 3 11.69 16.85 -0.55
N LYS A 4 10.51 16.24 -0.52
CA LYS A 4 10.23 14.89 0.00
C LYS A 4 10.55 13.82 -1.05
N VAL A 5 10.61 12.56 -0.63
CA VAL A 5 11.09 11.45 -1.49
C VAL A 5 9.95 10.67 -2.11
N ILE A 6 8.86 10.43 -1.36
CA ILE A 6 7.77 9.55 -1.82
C ILE A 6 6.44 10.29 -1.84
N GLY A 7 5.62 9.99 -2.84
CA GLY A 7 4.24 10.41 -2.98
C GLY A 7 3.38 9.18 -2.92
N ALA A 8 2.41 9.16 -2.00
CA ALA A 8 1.54 8.02 -1.79
C ALA A 8 0.15 8.47 -1.33
N ILE A 9 -0.83 7.57 -1.43
CA ILE A 9 -2.14 7.76 -0.81
C ILE A 9 -2.05 7.42 0.67
N GLU A 10 -2.38 8.39 1.50
CA GLU A 10 -2.48 8.25 2.93
C GLU A 10 -3.69 7.37 3.30
N THR A 11 -3.51 6.50 4.28
CA THR A 11 -4.52 5.54 4.76
C THR A 11 -4.75 5.70 6.27
N CYS A 12 -4.68 6.95 6.76
CA CYS A 12 -4.82 7.28 8.18
C CYS A 12 -6.14 7.99 8.53
N HIS A 13 -7.10 8.02 7.60
CA HIS A 13 -8.45 8.50 7.85
C HIS A 13 -9.27 7.41 8.56
N GLU A 14 -9.65 7.63 9.82
CA GLU A 14 -10.31 6.62 10.68
C GLU A 14 -11.66 6.15 10.15
N ASP A 15 -12.33 6.96 9.34
CA ASP A 15 -13.60 6.66 8.68
C ASP A 15 -13.45 5.74 7.45
N GLU A 16 -12.23 5.44 7.04
CA GLU A 16 -11.96 4.59 5.87
C GLU A 16 -11.69 3.13 6.25
N SER A 17 -12.22 2.19 5.47
CA SER A 17 -11.98 0.75 5.63
C SER A 17 -10.50 0.35 5.54
N SER A 18 -9.70 1.16 4.84
CA SER A 18 -8.25 1.02 4.71
C SER A 18 -7.46 1.47 5.93
N PHE A 19 -8.10 2.11 6.91
CA PHE A 19 -7.42 2.65 8.08
C PHE A 19 -6.69 1.57 8.86
N ARG A 20 -5.39 1.77 9.06
CA ARG A 20 -4.59 0.96 9.98
C ARG A 20 -3.60 1.85 10.71
N ARG A 21 -3.64 1.81 12.04
CA ARG A 21 -2.69 2.54 12.89
C ARG A 21 -1.29 1.94 12.74
N ILE A 22 -0.29 2.81 12.75
CA ILE A 22 1.10 2.38 12.58
C ILE A 22 1.59 1.49 13.73
N ASP A 23 1.03 1.64 14.93
CA ASP A 23 1.34 0.81 16.12
C ASP A 23 0.85 -0.64 16.01
N THR A 24 -0.02 -0.94 15.03
CA THR A 24 -0.35 -2.32 14.65
C THR A 24 0.84 -3.01 13.98
N PHE A 25 1.78 -2.25 13.41
CA PHE A 25 2.87 -2.75 12.58
C PHE A 25 4.26 -2.40 13.11
N VAL A 26 4.36 -1.47 14.03
CA VAL A 26 5.62 -0.96 14.58
C VAL A 26 5.55 -1.04 16.10
N ASN A 27 6.56 -1.66 16.71
CA ASN A 27 6.57 -1.90 18.15
C ASN A 27 6.96 -0.64 18.94
N PHE A 28 5.97 0.18 19.31
CA PHE A 28 6.18 1.41 20.09
C PHE A 28 6.56 1.17 21.57
N SER A 29 6.52 -0.07 22.07
CA SER A 29 7.09 -0.39 23.39
C SER A 29 8.62 -0.34 23.38
N ASP A 30 9.26 -0.42 22.20
CA ASP A 30 10.70 -0.29 22.09
C ASP A 30 11.15 1.19 22.24
N PRO A 31 12.11 1.49 23.14
CA PRO A 31 12.54 2.87 23.39
C PRO A 31 13.11 3.59 22.15
N PHE A 32 13.74 2.86 21.23
CA PHE A 32 14.24 3.43 20.00
C PHE A 32 13.08 3.88 19.11
N VAL A 33 12.04 3.07 18.99
CA VAL A 33 10.85 3.41 18.18
C VAL A 33 10.13 4.60 18.80
N ALA A 34 9.77 4.52 20.09
CA ALA A 34 9.02 5.57 20.80
C ALA A 34 9.72 6.94 20.76
N LYS A 35 11.06 6.94 20.72
CA LYS A 35 11.86 8.16 20.63
C LYS A 35 11.91 8.77 19.22
N ASN A 36 11.84 7.96 18.17
CA ASN A 36 12.13 8.40 16.80
C ASN A 36 10.88 8.57 15.92
N PHE A 37 9.75 7.96 16.29
CA PHE A 37 8.52 7.97 15.50
C PHE A 37 7.33 8.40 16.35
N ASP A 38 6.36 9.06 15.71
CA ASP A 38 5.07 9.37 16.31
C ASP A 38 4.13 8.18 16.15
N ILE A 39 3.45 7.80 17.23
CA ILE A 39 2.43 6.74 17.22
C ILE A 39 1.19 7.11 16.37
N ASN A 40 0.99 8.41 16.13
CA ASN A 40 -0.07 8.95 15.29
C ASN A 40 0.41 9.25 13.86
N ALA A 41 1.63 8.80 13.49
CA ALA A 41 2.13 8.96 12.13
C ALA A 41 1.21 8.26 11.13
N CYS A 42 0.89 8.99 10.05
CA CYS A 42 0.03 8.49 9.00
C CYS A 42 0.69 7.34 8.23
N THR A 43 -0.01 6.21 8.10
CA THR A 43 0.34 5.14 7.17
C THR A 43 -0.12 5.50 5.75
N TRP A 44 0.47 4.83 4.76
CA TRP A 44 0.12 5.04 3.36
C TRP A 44 0.21 3.74 2.56
N ALA A 45 -0.52 3.68 1.45
CA ALA A 45 -0.63 2.49 0.60
C ALA A 45 0.58 2.30 -0.32
N PHE A 46 1.16 1.10 -0.35
CA PHE A 46 2.31 0.77 -1.20
C PHE A 46 1.95 0.43 -2.66
N GLY A 47 0.67 0.19 -2.96
CA GLY A 47 0.25 -0.31 -4.27
C GLY A 47 0.58 0.61 -5.46
N MET A 48 0.69 1.91 -5.23
CA MET A 48 1.11 2.89 -6.23
C MET A 48 1.83 4.05 -5.52
N ASN A 49 3.09 4.29 -5.89
CA ASN A 49 3.90 5.35 -5.30
C ASN A 49 4.68 6.12 -6.37
N LEU A 50 4.85 7.43 -6.16
CA LEU A 50 5.75 8.27 -6.93
C LEU A 50 7.04 8.50 -6.14
N ILE A 51 8.20 8.14 -6.70
CA ILE A 51 9.48 8.19 -5.99
C ILE A 51 10.46 9.14 -6.69
N ASP A 52 10.92 10.15 -5.96
CA ASP A 52 12.03 11.01 -6.37
C ASP A 52 13.36 10.33 -6.06
N LEU A 53 13.89 9.61 -7.06
CA LEU A 53 15.16 8.89 -6.94
C LEU A 53 16.37 9.80 -6.67
N ARG A 54 16.32 11.08 -7.08
CA ARG A 54 17.41 12.03 -6.78
C ARG A 54 17.40 12.37 -5.30
N GLN A 55 16.22 12.68 -4.73
CA GLN A 55 16.09 12.94 -3.30
C GLN A 55 16.36 11.71 -2.45
N TRP A 56 15.95 10.51 -2.89
CA TRP A 56 16.31 9.24 -2.24
C TRP A 56 17.83 9.15 -2.07
N ARG A 57 18.58 9.25 -3.17
CA ARG A 57 20.05 9.14 -3.16
C ARG A 57 20.67 10.24 -2.30
N ARG A 58 20.23 11.49 -2.46
CA ARG A 58 20.76 12.64 -1.71
C ARG A 58 20.57 12.51 -0.20
N LYS A 59 19.45 11.92 0.23
CA LYS A 59 19.14 11.68 1.66
C LYS A 59 19.68 10.35 2.18
N ASN A 60 20.36 9.58 1.32
CA ASN A 60 20.92 8.27 1.62
C ASN A 60 19.93 7.29 2.29
N LEU A 61 18.69 7.25 1.78
CA LEU A 61 17.65 6.41 2.37
C LEU A 61 17.92 4.90 2.23
N THR A 62 18.76 4.47 1.29
CA THR A 62 19.18 3.07 1.18
C THR A 62 19.94 2.62 2.42
N SER A 63 20.91 3.39 2.89
CA SER A 63 21.64 3.06 4.12
C SER A 63 20.74 3.12 5.35
N LEU A 64 19.78 4.07 5.39
CA LEU A 64 18.80 4.14 6.48
C LEU A 64 17.90 2.90 6.51
N TYR A 65 17.39 2.48 5.36
CA TYR A 65 16.61 1.25 5.20
C TYR A 65 17.40 0.03 5.68
N GLN A 66 18.65 -0.12 5.24
CA GLN A 66 19.52 -1.24 5.66
C GLN A 66 19.76 -1.25 7.16
N LYS A 67 19.96 -0.07 7.77
CA LYS A 67 20.06 0.07 9.22
C LYS A 67 18.78 -0.42 9.90
N TYR A 68 17.60 0.05 9.49
CA TYR A 68 16.34 -0.39 10.09
C TYR A 68 16.07 -1.89 9.88
N LEU A 69 16.42 -2.43 8.71
CA LEU A 69 16.35 -3.86 8.45
C LEU A 69 17.22 -4.65 9.43
N GLN A 70 18.47 -4.25 9.63
CA GLN A 70 19.40 -4.88 10.58
C GLN A 70 18.86 -4.80 12.01
N LEU A 71 18.38 -3.63 12.43
CA LEU A 71 17.76 -3.44 13.75
C LEU A 71 16.55 -4.35 13.98
N GLY A 72 15.75 -4.59 12.94
CA GLY A 72 14.61 -5.53 12.99
C GLY A 72 15.02 -7.00 13.03
N SER A 73 16.24 -7.33 12.60
CA SER A 73 16.79 -8.69 12.71
C SER A 73 17.30 -9.01 14.12
N GLU A 74 17.71 -7.97 14.86
CA GLU A 74 18.22 -8.10 16.23
C GLU A 74 17.09 -8.11 17.27
N ARG A 75 15.97 -7.45 16.98
CA ARG A 75 14.82 -7.31 17.87
C ARG A 75 13.51 -7.16 17.09
N PRO A 76 12.37 -7.60 17.66
CA PRO A 76 11.08 -7.63 16.95
C PRO A 76 10.42 -6.24 16.90
N LEU A 77 10.96 -5.36 16.05
CA LEU A 77 10.46 -3.99 15.87
C LEU A 77 9.33 -3.89 14.84
N TRP A 78 9.38 -4.73 13.81
CA TRP A 78 8.59 -4.61 12.60
C TRP A 78 7.61 -5.78 12.48
N MET A 79 6.32 -5.50 12.66
CA MET A 79 5.22 -6.45 12.57
C MET A 79 4.55 -6.24 11.20
N ALA A 80 4.45 -7.28 10.36
CA ALA A 80 4.06 -7.23 8.94
C ALA A 80 5.18 -6.99 7.91
N GLY A 81 6.36 -7.58 8.13
CA GLY A 81 7.39 -7.73 7.10
C GLY A 81 7.95 -6.41 6.61
N SER A 82 7.92 -6.16 5.29
CA SER A 82 8.56 -4.99 4.67
C SER A 82 7.73 -3.69 4.75
N LEU A 83 6.43 -3.76 5.06
CA LEU A 83 5.55 -2.58 5.14
C LEU A 83 6.02 -1.57 6.21
N PRO A 84 6.19 -1.96 7.49
CA PRO A 84 6.72 -1.05 8.51
C PRO A 84 8.08 -0.45 8.13
N LEU A 85 8.97 -1.22 7.50
CA LEU A 85 10.27 -0.72 7.03
C LEU A 85 10.13 0.43 6.03
N GLY A 86 9.18 0.36 5.10
CA GLY A 86 8.90 1.45 4.18
C GLY A 86 8.41 2.70 4.92
N TRP A 87 7.44 2.57 5.84
CA TRP A 87 6.93 3.73 6.59
C TRP A 87 8.01 4.39 7.45
N VAL A 88 8.82 3.63 8.18
CA VAL A 88 9.88 4.21 9.02
C VAL A 88 11.03 4.79 8.18
N THR A 89 11.39 4.16 7.06
CA THR A 89 12.43 4.69 6.14
C THR A 89 12.00 6.01 5.51
N PHE A 90 10.72 6.12 5.14
CA PHE A 90 10.15 7.32 4.54
C PHE A 90 9.46 8.23 5.56
N TYR A 91 9.70 8.04 6.87
CA TYR A 91 9.13 8.89 7.90
C TYR A 91 9.55 10.36 7.67
N ASN A 92 8.58 11.27 7.69
CA ASN A 92 8.76 12.67 7.30
C ASN A 92 9.30 12.88 5.86
N GLN A 93 9.27 11.88 4.98
CA GLN A 93 9.66 11.96 3.57
C GLN A 93 8.50 11.71 2.59
N THR A 94 7.26 11.68 3.07
CA THR A 94 6.05 11.45 2.26
C THR A 94 5.33 12.75 1.92
N VAL A 95 4.67 12.78 0.75
CA VAL A 95 3.67 13.76 0.34
C VAL A 95 2.39 13.01 0.03
N ALA A 96 1.29 13.40 0.66
CA ALA A 96 -0.03 12.90 0.32
C ALA A 96 -0.37 13.23 -1.14
N LEU A 97 -0.77 12.23 -1.92
CA LEU A 97 -1.31 12.42 -3.26
C LEU A 97 -2.85 12.51 -3.20
N ASP A 98 -3.43 13.13 -4.22
CA ASP A 98 -4.89 13.15 -4.38
C ASP A 98 -5.41 11.72 -4.55
N ARG A 99 -6.48 11.37 -3.82
CA ARG A 99 -7.05 10.02 -3.77
C ARG A 99 -7.37 9.41 -5.14
N ARG A 100 -7.67 10.23 -6.15
CA ARG A 100 -7.92 9.77 -7.52
C ARG A 100 -6.71 9.12 -8.16
N TRP A 101 -5.50 9.33 -7.66
CA TRP A 101 -4.32 8.63 -8.18
C TRP A 101 -4.35 7.13 -7.89
N HIS A 102 -4.92 6.71 -6.77
CA HIS A 102 -4.92 5.31 -6.36
C HIS A 102 -6.09 5.02 -5.40
N ILE A 103 -7.12 4.37 -5.95
CA ILE A 103 -8.23 3.84 -5.17
C ILE A 103 -7.88 2.41 -4.73
N LEU A 104 -8.01 2.16 -3.44
CA LEU A 104 -7.77 0.89 -2.79
C LEU A 104 -9.08 0.33 -2.20
N GLY A 105 -9.02 -0.87 -1.63
CA GLY A 105 -10.13 -1.56 -0.98
C GLY A 105 -10.87 -2.57 -1.86
N LEU A 106 -10.60 -2.66 -3.17
CA LEU A 106 -11.41 -3.51 -4.06
C LEU A 106 -11.28 -5.03 -3.79
N GLY A 107 -10.36 -5.45 -2.92
CA GLY A 107 -10.24 -6.83 -2.46
C GLY A 107 -10.74 -7.10 -1.04
N TYR A 108 -11.39 -6.14 -0.37
CA TYR A 108 -12.07 -6.37 0.92
C TYR A 108 -13.28 -5.47 1.20
N ASP A 109 -13.43 -4.32 0.54
CA ASP A 109 -14.47 -3.31 0.79
C ASP A 109 -15.51 -3.29 -0.34
N SER A 110 -16.74 -3.73 -0.06
CA SER A 110 -17.84 -3.75 -1.03
C SER A 110 -18.47 -2.38 -1.29
N GLU A 111 -18.11 -1.34 -0.54
CA GLU A 111 -18.77 -0.03 -0.51
C GLU A 111 -18.00 1.08 -1.24
N VAL A 112 -16.87 0.76 -1.87
CA VAL A 112 -16.12 1.73 -2.68
C VAL A 112 -17.02 2.30 -3.79
N ALA A 113 -17.17 3.62 -3.79
CA ALA A 113 -18.08 4.31 -4.69
C ALA A 113 -17.65 4.12 -6.15
N ARG A 114 -18.60 3.73 -7.00
CA ARG A 114 -18.38 3.52 -8.44
C ARG A 114 -17.77 4.74 -9.12
N ALA A 115 -18.25 5.94 -8.76
CA ALA A 115 -17.77 7.18 -9.34
C ALA A 115 -16.29 7.47 -9.01
N ASP A 116 -15.80 7.01 -7.86
CA ASP A 116 -14.38 7.16 -7.50
C ASP A 116 -13.51 6.16 -8.25
N ILE A 117 -13.99 4.93 -8.41
CA ILE A 117 -13.35 3.91 -9.24
C ILE A 117 -13.20 4.40 -10.68
N GLU A 118 -14.26 4.93 -11.28
CA GLU A 118 -14.27 5.40 -12.68
C GLU A 118 -13.38 6.62 -12.92
N ARG A 119 -13.11 7.43 -11.87
CA ARG A 119 -12.19 8.59 -11.94
C ARG A 119 -10.76 8.27 -11.53
N ALA A 120 -10.48 7.04 -11.09
CA ALA A 120 -9.18 6.66 -10.58
C ALA A 120 -8.16 6.46 -11.72
N ALA A 121 -6.92 6.89 -11.50
CA ALA A 121 -5.80 6.54 -12.37
C ALA A 121 -5.39 5.07 -12.18
N VAL A 122 -5.42 4.58 -10.94
CA VAL A 122 -5.12 3.19 -10.58
C VAL A 122 -6.18 2.69 -9.60
N ILE A 123 -6.70 1.50 -9.87
CA ILE A 123 -7.52 0.74 -8.92
C ILE A 123 -6.70 -0.41 -8.34
N HIS A 124 -6.85 -0.67 -7.06
CA HIS A 124 -6.12 -1.70 -6.35
C HIS A 124 -7.07 -2.65 -5.67
N TYR A 125 -6.98 -3.92 -6.06
CA TYR A 125 -7.67 -5.02 -5.39
C TYR A 125 -6.87 -5.49 -4.18
N ASP A 126 -6.44 -4.61 -3.28
CA ASP A 126 -5.79 -4.99 -2.03
C ASP A 126 -6.75 -5.79 -1.14
N GLY A 127 -6.24 -6.82 -0.49
CA GLY A 127 -7.04 -7.83 0.21
C GLY A 127 -7.09 -9.17 -0.50
N ILE A 128 -7.92 -10.06 0.04
CA ILE A 128 -8.00 -11.48 -0.36
C ILE A 128 -9.06 -11.73 -1.44
N MET A 129 -10.07 -10.87 -1.58
CA MET A 129 -11.19 -11.04 -2.52
C MET A 129 -10.83 -10.56 -3.93
N LYS A 130 -9.75 -11.11 -4.50
CA LYS A 130 -9.23 -10.76 -5.83
C LYS A 130 -10.19 -11.18 -6.94
N PRO A 131 -10.30 -10.42 -8.05
CA PRO A 131 -11.31 -10.66 -9.09
C PRO A 131 -11.18 -12.00 -9.82
N TRP A 132 -9.98 -12.60 -9.80
CA TRP A 132 -9.68 -13.92 -10.36
C TRP A 132 -9.92 -15.09 -9.39
N LEU A 133 -10.54 -14.85 -8.24
CA LEU A 133 -10.89 -15.87 -7.25
C LEU A 133 -12.42 -15.99 -7.11
N ASP A 134 -12.89 -17.13 -6.63
CA ASP A 134 -14.32 -17.37 -6.40
C ASP A 134 -14.91 -16.44 -5.33
N ILE A 135 -14.09 -16.08 -4.33
CA ILE A 135 -14.46 -15.18 -3.23
C ILE A 135 -14.46 -13.70 -3.63
N ALA A 136 -14.30 -13.35 -4.91
CA ALA A 136 -14.21 -11.95 -5.30
C ALA A 136 -15.51 -11.17 -5.09
N ILE A 137 -15.37 -9.87 -4.86
CA ILE A 137 -16.50 -8.94 -4.86
C ILE A 137 -17.03 -8.76 -6.28
N GLY A 138 -18.20 -9.35 -6.56
CA GLY A 138 -18.76 -9.44 -7.91
C GLY A 138 -18.85 -8.11 -8.66
N ARG A 139 -19.25 -7.03 -7.99
CA ARG A 139 -19.38 -5.68 -8.59
C ARG A 139 -18.06 -5.09 -9.11
N TYR A 140 -16.89 -5.62 -8.71
CA TYR A 140 -15.59 -5.14 -9.19
C TYR A 140 -14.93 -6.06 -10.21
N LYS A 141 -15.47 -7.27 -10.48
CA LYS A 141 -14.88 -8.22 -11.44
C LYS A 141 -14.74 -7.61 -12.85
N GLY A 142 -15.76 -6.87 -13.29
CA GLY A 142 -15.79 -6.27 -14.63
C GLY A 142 -14.61 -5.35 -14.96
N TYR A 143 -14.02 -4.67 -13.96
CA TYR A 143 -12.86 -3.81 -14.22
C TYR A 143 -11.58 -4.59 -14.54
N TRP A 144 -11.48 -5.84 -14.09
CA TRP A 144 -10.37 -6.76 -14.41
C TRP A 144 -10.66 -7.60 -15.65
N ASN A 145 -11.85 -8.20 -15.72
CA ASN A 145 -12.22 -9.17 -16.76
C ASN A 145 -12.05 -8.62 -18.18
N LYS A 146 -12.32 -7.33 -18.40
CA LYS A 146 -12.15 -6.67 -19.70
C LYS A 146 -10.71 -6.68 -20.25
N TYR A 147 -9.71 -6.99 -19.41
CA TYR A 147 -8.30 -7.12 -19.81
C TYR A 147 -7.82 -8.58 -19.86
N VAL A 148 -8.66 -9.53 -19.45
CA VAL A 148 -8.32 -10.96 -19.47
C VAL A 148 -8.44 -11.47 -20.90
N LYS A 149 -7.38 -12.12 -21.39
CA LYS A 149 -7.37 -12.76 -22.71
C LYS A 149 -7.90 -14.18 -22.60
N TYR A 150 -9.22 -14.35 -22.50
CA TYR A 150 -9.84 -15.65 -22.29
C TYR A 150 -9.45 -16.69 -23.35
N GLU A 151 -9.18 -16.27 -24.58
CA GLU A 151 -8.69 -17.12 -25.68
C GLU A 151 -7.25 -17.66 -25.47
N HIS A 152 -6.55 -17.21 -24.44
CA HIS A 152 -5.19 -17.67 -24.17
C HIS A 152 -5.19 -19.17 -23.84
N PRO A 153 -4.37 -20.00 -24.50
CA PRO A 153 -4.43 -21.46 -24.38
C PRO A 153 -4.35 -21.97 -22.93
N TYR A 154 -3.54 -21.32 -22.09
CA TYR A 154 -3.43 -21.69 -20.67
C TYR A 154 -4.70 -21.43 -19.86
N LEU A 155 -5.47 -20.39 -20.19
CA LEU A 155 -6.74 -20.11 -19.50
C LEU A 155 -7.83 -21.12 -19.93
N GLN A 156 -7.87 -21.44 -21.22
CA GLN A 156 -8.75 -22.47 -21.78
C GLN A 156 -8.48 -23.85 -21.16
N GLN A 157 -7.21 -24.24 -21.00
CA GLN A 157 -6.82 -25.47 -20.30
C GLN A 157 -7.26 -25.50 -18.83
N CYS A 158 -7.34 -24.33 -18.19
CA CYS A 158 -7.86 -24.18 -16.83
C CYS A 158 -9.39 -24.00 -16.77
N ASN A 159 -10.10 -24.13 -17.89
CA ASN A 159 -11.55 -23.91 -17.99
C ASN A 159 -12.00 -22.52 -17.49
N ILE A 160 -11.17 -21.50 -17.72
CA ILE A 160 -11.46 -20.10 -17.38
C ILE A 160 -12.00 -19.40 -18.63
N HIS A 161 -13.28 -19.04 -18.57
CA HIS A 161 -14.04 -18.39 -19.65
C HIS A 161 -14.66 -17.08 -19.15
N GLU A 162 -15.21 -16.30 -20.08
CA GLU A 162 -15.93 -15.05 -19.77
C GLU A 162 -17.18 -15.30 -18.90
#